data_AF-A0A9E4KLT1-F1
#
_entry.id   AF-A0A9E4KLT1-F1
#
_cell.length_a   1.000
_cell.length_b   1.000
_cell.length_c   1.000
_cell.angle_alpha   90.00
_cell.angle_beta   90.00
_cell.angle_gamma   90.00
#
_symmetry.space_group_name_H-M   'P 1'
#
loop_
_entity.id
_entity.type
_entity.pdbx_description
1 polymer ?
#
loop_
_entity_poly.entity_id
_entity_poly.type
_entity_poly.pdbx_seq_one_letter_code
_entity_poly.pdbx_strand_id
1 'polypeptide(L)'
;MGPALAFLGAPILHWGESVGFIYVAEKEDAEEFTHEDEEVLVMFASQAAMAIANARRYRDEQRARADLETLINTSPFGVVVFDVRTGAPVGPDRVSQ
;
A
#
# COMPACT_ATOMS: atom_id res chain seq x y z
N MET A 1 35.09 -14.69 21.24
CA MET A 1 34.09 -14.06 20.35
C MET A 1 33.53 -15.18 19.50
N GLY A 2 32.22 -15.41 19.53
CA GLY A 2 31.56 -16.36 18.62
C GLY A 2 31.56 -15.81 17.17
N PRO A 3 31.16 -16.62 16.18
CA PRO A 3 31.12 -16.18 14.79
C PRO A 3 30.23 -14.93 14.67
N ALA A 4 30.70 -13.92 13.95
CA ALA A 4 29.88 -12.77 13.60
C ALA A 4 28.79 -13.24 12.65
N LEU A 5 27.53 -13.05 13.03
CA LEU A 5 26.40 -13.30 12.13
C LEU A 5 26.47 -12.29 10.99
N ALA A 6 26.67 -12.75 9.76
CA ALA A 6 26.62 -11.89 8.58
C ALA A 6 25.24 -11.21 8.51
N PHE A 7 25.22 -9.90 8.23
CA PHE A 7 24.02 -9.09 8.11
C PHE A 7 24.14 -8.13 6.92
N LEU A 8 23.05 -7.95 6.19
CA LEU A 8 22.95 -6.98 5.10
C LEU A 8 21.55 -6.35 5.13
N GLY A 9 21.51 -5.02 5.03
CA GLY A 9 20.28 -4.26 5.13
C GLY A 9 20.22 -3.12 4.11
N ALA A 10 19.02 -2.81 3.63
CA ALA A 10 18.76 -1.71 2.71
C ALA A 10 17.50 -0.94 3.12
N PRO A 11 17.49 0.40 2.98
CA PRO A 11 16.29 1.19 3.17
C PRO A 11 15.31 0.97 2.00
N ILE A 12 14.02 0.94 2.32
CA ILE A 12 12.95 0.94 1.32
C ILE A 12 12.59 2.39 1.03
N LEU A 13 12.99 2.89 -0.15
CA LEU A 13 12.83 4.29 -0.52
C LEU A 13 11.71 4.48 -1.55
N HIS A 14 10.81 5.43 -1.29
CA HIS A 14 9.80 5.88 -2.25
C HIS A 14 9.97 7.39 -2.47
N TRP A 15 10.31 7.81 -3.69
CA TRP A 15 10.67 9.21 -4.03
C TRP A 15 11.76 9.81 -3.12
N GLY A 16 12.74 9.01 -2.70
CA GLY A 16 13.82 9.46 -1.82
C GLY A 16 13.47 9.51 -0.33
N GLU A 17 12.22 9.21 0.04
CA GLU A 17 11.81 9.09 1.43
C GLU A 17 11.83 7.63 1.90
N SER A 18 12.41 7.37 3.07
CA SER A 18 12.43 6.03 3.66
C SER A 18 11.06 5.66 4.20
N VAL A 19 10.42 4.67 3.59
CA VAL A 19 9.12 4.13 4.00
C VAL A 19 9.22 2.82 4.78
N GLY A 20 10.44 2.29 4.94
CA GLY A 20 10.73 1.06 5.69
C GLY A 20 12.19 0.64 5.57
N PHE A 21 12.52 -0.54 6.09
CA PHE A 21 13.85 -1.15 6.02
C PHE A 21 13.71 -2.65 5.79
N ILE A 22 14.55 -3.22 4.92
CA ILE A 22 14.64 -4.67 4.68
C ILE A 22 16.04 -5.14 5.07
N TYR A 23 16.14 -6.32 5.65
CA TYR A 23 17.41 -6.94 5.95
C TYR A 23 17.38 -8.45 5.78
N VAL A 24 18.56 -9.01 5.57
CA VAL A 24 18.85 -10.43 5.59
C VAL A 24 20.01 -10.67 6.55
N ALA A 25 19.97 -11.81 7.23
CA ALA A 25 20.99 -12.25 8.16
C ALA A 25 21.15 -13.76 7.99
N GLU A 26 22.21 -14.33 8.58
CA GLU A 26 22.41 -15.79 8.59
C GLU A 26 22.47 -16.38 7.18
N LYS A 27 23.43 -15.93 6.36
CA LYS A 27 23.67 -16.51 5.03
C LYS A 27 23.94 -18.02 5.15
N GLU A 28 23.27 -18.84 4.34
CA GLU A 28 23.26 -20.32 4.49
C GLU A 28 24.65 -20.96 4.40
N ASP A 29 25.56 -20.35 3.64
CA ASP A 29 26.95 -20.78 3.47
C ASP A 29 27.90 -20.25 4.55
N ALA A 30 27.38 -19.47 5.50
CA ALA A 30 28.13 -18.73 6.52
C ALA A 30 29.20 -17.77 5.94
N GLU A 31 29.11 -17.42 4.66
CA GLU A 31 29.99 -16.42 4.03
C GLU A 31 29.52 -14.99 4.31
N GLU A 32 30.40 -14.03 4.07
CA GLU A 32 30.02 -12.62 4.06
C GLU A 32 29.07 -12.32 2.89
N PHE A 33 28.25 -11.29 3.05
CA PHE A 33 27.44 -10.79 1.95
C PHE A 33 28.33 -10.13 0.90
N THR A 34 28.07 -10.46 -0.35
CA THR A 34 28.77 -9.92 -1.50
C THR A 34 28.11 -8.64 -1.99
N HIS A 35 28.78 -7.92 -2.90
CA HIS A 35 28.16 -6.77 -3.56
C HIS A 35 26.96 -7.16 -4.41
N GLU A 36 26.96 -8.36 -5.00
CA GLU A 36 25.80 -8.88 -5.74
C GLU A 36 24.61 -9.12 -4.82
N ASP A 37 24.84 -9.61 -3.59
CA ASP A 37 23.80 -9.75 -2.58
C ASP A 37 23.18 -8.38 -2.21
N GLU A 38 24.00 -7.32 -2.15
CA GLU A 38 23.57 -5.94 -1.91
C GLU A 38 22.73 -5.40 -3.07
N GLU A 39 23.18 -5.56 -4.31
CA GLU A 39 22.45 -5.14 -5.50
C GLU A 39 21.07 -5.79 -5.58
N VAL A 40 21.00 -7.10 -5.28
CA VAL A 40 19.76 -7.85 -5.22
C VAL A 40 18.85 -7.32 -4.10
N LEU A 41 19.38 -7.10 -2.90
CA LEU A 41 18.60 -6.56 -1.77
C LEU A 41 18.05 -5.17 -2.07
N VAL A 42 18.84 -4.30 -2.70
CA VAL A 42 18.41 -2.95 -3.14
C VAL A 42 17.30 -3.04 -4.20
N MET A 43 17.40 -3.96 -5.15
CA MET A 43 16.35 -4.21 -6.14
C MET A 43 15.05 -4.67 -5.46
N PHE A 44 15.13 -5.57 -4.48
CA PHE A 44 13.96 -5.98 -3.68
C PHE A 44 13.36 -4.82 -2.89
N ALA A 45 14.20 -3.99 -2.27
CA ALA A 45 13.74 -2.79 -1.56
C ALA A 45 12.98 -1.83 -2.48
N SER A 46 13.45 -1.64 -3.73
CA SER A 46 12.76 -0.83 -4.74
C SER A 46 11.38 -1.39 -5.10
N GLN A 47 11.27 -2.71 -5.30
CA GLN A 47 9.97 -3.36 -5.58
C GLN A 47 9.02 -3.27 -4.39
N ALA A 48 9.52 -3.46 -3.17
CA ALA A 48 8.75 -3.30 -1.94
C ALA A 48 8.22 -1.87 -1.78
N ALA A 49 9.00 -0.85 -2.15
CA ALA A 49 8.58 0.55 -2.10
C ALA A 49 7.34 0.79 -2.98
N MET A 50 7.33 0.26 -4.21
CA MET A 50 6.17 0.37 -5.11
C MET A 50 4.93 -0.37 -4.54
N ALA A 51 5.12 -1.58 -4.03
CA ALA A 51 4.03 -2.36 -3.44
C ALA A 51 3.41 -1.67 -2.21
N ILE A 52 4.25 -1.13 -1.32
CA ILE A 52 3.82 -0.38 -0.13
C ILE A 52 3.07 0.88 -0.54
N ALA A 53 3.58 1.63 -1.53
CA ALA A 53 2.92 2.82 -2.02
C ALA A 53 1.53 2.52 -2.61
N ASN A 54 1.42 1.46 -3.42
CA ASN A 54 0.14 1.03 -3.97
C ASN A 54 -0.84 0.60 -2.87
N ALA A 55 -0.39 -0.16 -1.87
CA ALA A 55 -1.22 -0.57 -0.75
C ALA A 55 -1.71 0.63 0.09
N ARG A 56 -0.87 1.65 0.31
CA ARG A 56 -1.26 2.88 1.01
C ARG A 56 -2.32 3.65 0.20
N ARG A 57 -2.08 3.88 -1.09
CA ARG A 57 -3.04 4.58 -1.96
C ARG A 57 -4.40 3.88 -2.02
N TYR A 58 -4.40 2.55 -2.14
CA TYR A 58 -5.63 1.77 -2.13
C TYR A 58 -6.40 1.92 -0.81
N ARG A 59 -5.70 1.88 0.33
CA ARG A 59 -6.33 2.09 1.65
C ARG A 59 -6.91 3.50 1.78
N ASP A 60 -6.21 4.52 1.30
CA ASP A 60 -6.66 5.90 1.34
C ASP A 60 -7.91 6.12 0.48
N GLU A 61 -7.95 5.53 -0.72
CA GLU A 61 -9.14 5.58 -1.58
C GLU A 61 -10.35 4.88 -0.92
N GLN A 62 -10.15 3.71 -0.33
CA GLN A 62 -11.21 2.99 0.37
C GLN A 62 -11.72 3.76 1.58
N ARG A 63 -10.82 4.44 2.31
CA ARG A 63 -11.21 5.29 3.43
C ARG A 63 -12.02 6.50 2.98
N ALA A 64 -11.57 7.20 1.93
CA ALA A 64 -12.31 8.33 1.36
C ALA A 64 -13.72 7.92 0.88
N ARG A 65 -13.87 6.72 0.30
CA ARG A 65 -15.19 6.17 -0.07
C ARG A 65 -16.07 5.90 1.15
N ALA A 66 -15.53 5.24 2.19
CA ALA A 66 -16.27 4.97 3.42
C ALA A 66 -16.71 6.26 4.15
N ASP A 67 -15.86 7.29 4.15
CA ASP A 67 -16.18 8.60 4.73
C ASP A 67 -17.32 9.27 3.95
N LEU A 68 -17.29 9.20 2.61
CA LEU A 68 -18.36 9.70 1.75
C LEU A 68 -19.68 8.95 2.00
N GLU A 69 -19.65 7.62 2.09
CA GLU A 69 -20.82 6.80 2.40
C GLU A 69 -21.41 7.14 3.77
N THR A 70 -20.56 7.37 4.77
CA THR A 70 -20.99 7.76 6.11
C THR A 70 -21.68 9.12 6.09
N LEU A 71 -21.12 10.09 5.38
CA LEU A 71 -21.72 11.42 5.20
C LEU A 71 -23.07 11.34 4.48
N ILE A 72 -23.17 10.51 3.44
CA ILE A 72 -24.42 10.31 2.69
C ILE A 72 -25.49 9.65 3.58
N ASN A 73 -25.12 8.63 4.37
CA ASN A 73 -26.08 7.87 5.19
C ASN A 73 -26.53 8.63 6.46
N THR A 74 -25.70 9.54 6.97
CA THR A 74 -26.07 10.42 8.10
C THR A 74 -26.68 11.75 7.67
N SER A 75 -26.75 12.01 6.36
CA SER A 75 -27.39 13.19 5.81
C SER A 75 -28.90 13.15 6.11
N PRO A 76 -29.47 14.21 6.72
CA PRO A 76 -30.92 14.34 6.89
C PRO A 76 -31.65 14.61 5.55
N PHE A 77 -30.91 14.77 4.44
CA PHE A 77 -31.45 14.98 3.10
C PHE A 77 -31.11 13.80 2.18
N GLY A 78 -32.11 13.29 1.45
CA GLY A 78 -31.94 12.21 0.49
C GLY A 78 -31.08 12.65 -0.70
N VAL A 79 -29.89 12.04 -0.84
CA VAL A 79 -28.99 12.28 -1.97
C VAL A 79 -29.32 11.27 -3.07
N VAL A 80 -29.76 11.76 -4.24
CA VAL A 80 -29.98 10.93 -5.44
C VAL A 80 -28.80 11.15 -6.38
N VAL A 81 -28.05 10.09 -6.67
CA VAL A 81 -27.01 10.11 -7.70
C VAL A 81 -27.71 9.96 -9.05
N PHE A 82 -27.32 10.74 -10.05
CA PHE A 82 -27.84 10.61 -11.42
C PHE A 82 -26.70 10.18 -12.35
N ASP A 83 -27.00 9.30 -13.29
CA ASP A 83 -26.11 8.90 -14.37
C ASP A 83 -25.88 10.10 -15.28
N VAL A 84 -24.62 10.49 -15.46
CA VAL A 84 -24.27 11.73 -16.15
C VAL A 84 -24.55 11.71 -17.66
N ARG A 85 -24.74 10.53 -18.25
CA ARG A 85 -24.96 10.38 -19.70
C ARG A 85 -26.44 10.30 -20.06
N THR A 86 -27.26 9.81 -19.15
CA THR A 86 -28.68 9.51 -19.37
C THR A 86 -29.61 10.35 -18.51
N GLY A 87 -29.10 10.95 -17.43
CA GLY A 87 -29.88 11.68 -16.44
C GLY A 87 -30.75 10.79 -15.55
N ALA A 88 -30.63 9.46 -15.68
CA ALA A 88 -31.41 8.51 -14.88
C ALA A 88 -30.83 8.41 -13.45
N PRO A 89 -31.65 8.29 -12.40
CA PRO A 89 -31.15 8.07 -11.05
C PRO A 89 -30.40 6.73 -10.94
N VAL A 90 -29.26 6.74 -10.24
CA VAL A 90 -28.41 5.59 -9.92
C VAL A 90 -28.53 5.33 -8.43
N GLY A 91 -29.39 4.40 -8.05
CA GLY A 91 -29.60 3.98 -6.66
C GLY A 91 -30.33 2.64 -6.62
N PRO A 92 -30.18 1.84 -5.55
CA PRO A 92 -30.90 0.58 -5.44
C PRO A 92 -32.39 0.90 -5.35
N ASP A 93 -33.17 0.36 -6.27
CA ASP A 93 -34.63 0.40 -6.26
C ASP A 93 -35.18 0.29 -4.82
N ARG A 94 -35.79 1.36 -4.33
CA ARG A 94 -36.71 1.28 -3.20
C ARG A 94 -37.89 2.20 -3.42
N VAL A 95 -38.93 1.65 -4.03
CA VAL A 95 -40.31 2.04 -3.67
C VAL A 95 -41.20 0.80 -3.69
N SER A 96 -41.46 0.24 -2.51
CA SER A 96 -42.76 -0.37 -2.21
C SER A 96 -43.04 -0.09 -0.75
N GLN A 97 -43.64 1.06 -0.51
CA GLN A 97 -44.85 1.11 0.30
C GLN A 97 -46.03 1.10 -0.67
#